data_AF-A0A8I2DYT6-F1
#
_entry.id   AF-A0A8I2DYT6-F1
#
_cell.length_a   1.000
_cell.length_b   1.000
_cell.length_c   1.000
_cell.angle_alpha   90.00
_cell.angle_beta   90.00
_cell.angle_gamma   90.00
#
_symmetry.space_group_name_H-M   'P 1'
#
loop_
_entity.id
_entity.type
_entity.pdbx_description
1 polymer ?
#
loop_
_entity_poly.entity_id
_entity_poly.type
_entity_poly.pdbx_seq_one_letter_code
_entity_poly.pdbx_strand_id
1 'polypeptide(L)'
;MRTRVLRLLRRPWTAAVAAVALVVSVLVAMPASGASAAACRVDHTVDAWAGGYTARVRVTNLGPAVNDWRLTWTYTGDQQVTSAWNATVTQTGASVVAVNTDWNGTVPTGGTAEFGVQGTWRSAAPAPDDFALNGSPCGDGGTPPTTPPPTTPPTSTPPPTTTPPPSAECGDAVICSGFEDQAGPEPSGDWRVTAPDCQGTGTVAVDSAVSHGGGRSLRVDGRAGYCNHAFVAHAADLSSVGPVLYARMWVRHTTALPASHVTFVSMPDAAQGGRALRVGGQNGALQWNRESDDATLPAQSPAGVALSRPLPTDGWQCLRFAVDTSAGHLDTWLGDEQVPGLHADGVPTQDVDQQWLARGGAPRPTALRLGWESYATGDDTLWFDDVAVGPAPIGC
;
A
#
# COMPACT_ATOMS: atom_id res chain seq x y z
N MET A 1 -9.30 -86.96 -33.39
CA MET A 1 -8.26 -87.41 -34.34
C MET A 1 -6.90 -87.26 -33.69
N ARG A 2 -6.04 -88.27 -33.85
CA ARG A 2 -4.69 -88.41 -33.26
C ARG A 2 -3.66 -87.68 -34.14
N THR A 3 -2.79 -86.88 -33.54
CA THR A 3 -1.42 -86.58 -34.02
C THR A 3 -0.74 -85.80 -32.88
N ARG A 4 0.07 -86.36 -31.97
CA ARG A 4 1.33 -87.13 -32.04
C ARG A 4 2.47 -86.45 -32.81
N VAL A 5 3.48 -86.06 -32.02
CA VAL A 5 4.95 -86.27 -32.24
C VAL A 5 5.60 -85.17 -33.12
N LEU A 6 6.69 -84.48 -32.75
CA LEU A 6 8.06 -84.87 -32.34
C LEU A 6 8.60 -83.81 -31.32
N ARG A 7 9.23 -84.06 -30.15
CA ARG A 7 10.35 -84.94 -29.74
C ARG A 7 11.54 -84.81 -30.70
N LEU A 8 12.68 -84.18 -30.37
CA LEU A 8 13.58 -84.42 -29.24
C LEU A 8 14.90 -83.65 -29.48
N LEU A 9 15.59 -83.28 -28.39
CA LEU A 9 17.05 -83.40 -28.17
C LEU A 9 17.98 -82.50 -29.04
N ARG A 10 19.07 -81.88 -28.57
CA ARG A 10 20.02 -82.19 -27.50
C ARG A 10 20.88 -80.93 -27.21
N ARG A 11 21.11 -80.67 -25.92
CA ARG A 11 22.25 -79.96 -25.27
C ARG A 11 23.63 -80.36 -25.84
N PRO A 12 24.79 -79.81 -25.37
CA PRO A 12 25.10 -78.52 -24.70
C PRO A 12 26.33 -77.83 -25.37
N TRP A 13 26.88 -76.74 -24.82
CA TRP A 13 28.29 -76.60 -24.43
C TRP A 13 28.53 -75.21 -23.80
N THR A 14 29.24 -75.26 -22.68
CA THR A 14 29.56 -74.18 -21.75
C THR A 14 30.78 -73.38 -22.20
N ALA A 15 30.73 -72.06 -22.11
CA ALA A 15 31.90 -71.24 -21.80
C ALA A 15 31.43 -69.91 -21.17
N ALA A 16 31.82 -69.71 -19.92
CA ALA A 16 31.54 -68.52 -19.12
C ALA A 16 32.62 -67.45 -19.38
N VAL A 17 32.22 -66.18 -19.55
CA VAL A 17 33.06 -65.02 -19.24
C VAL A 17 32.18 -63.90 -18.64
N ALA A 18 32.33 -63.76 -17.33
CA ALA A 18 32.31 -62.57 -16.49
C ALA A 18 31.46 -61.32 -16.83
N ALA A 19 30.48 -61.11 -15.93
CA ALA A 19 30.37 -59.94 -15.04
C ALA A 19 29.54 -58.69 -15.46
N VAL A 20 28.56 -58.41 -14.58
CA VAL A 20 27.89 -57.12 -14.27
C VAL A 20 26.88 -56.56 -15.28
N ALA A 21 25.59 -56.75 -14.98
CA ALA A 21 24.67 -55.64 -14.64
C ALA A 21 23.33 -56.20 -14.18
N LEU A 22 22.99 -55.97 -12.91
CA LEU A 22 21.65 -56.20 -12.37
C LEU A 22 20.63 -55.39 -13.18
N VAL A 23 19.61 -56.05 -13.73
CA VAL A 23 18.37 -55.38 -14.12
C VAL A 23 17.61 -55.10 -12.82
N VAL A 24 17.88 -53.93 -12.24
CA VAL A 24 17.09 -53.36 -11.14
C VAL A 24 15.75 -52.98 -11.72
N SER A 25 14.69 -53.60 -11.21
CA SER A 25 13.31 -53.14 -11.37
C SER A 25 13.16 -51.78 -10.69
N VAL A 26 13.46 -50.69 -11.41
CA VAL A 26 13.12 -49.34 -10.98
C VAL A 26 11.65 -49.12 -11.31
N LEU A 27 10.78 -49.38 -10.33
CA LEU A 27 9.55 -48.62 -10.21
C LEU A 27 9.98 -47.17 -9.98
N VAL A 28 9.97 -46.37 -11.04
CA VAL A 28 10.03 -44.91 -10.88
C VAL A 28 8.74 -44.54 -10.16
N ALA A 29 8.83 -44.37 -8.84
CA ALA A 29 7.90 -43.52 -8.13
C ALA A 29 7.98 -42.16 -8.84
N MET A 30 6.99 -41.86 -9.68
CA MET A 30 6.80 -40.50 -10.15
C MET A 30 6.64 -39.66 -8.88
N PRO A 31 7.46 -38.61 -8.65
CA PRO A 31 7.14 -37.67 -7.60
C PRO A 31 5.73 -37.17 -7.93
N ALA A 32 4.79 -37.35 -6.99
CA ALA A 32 3.55 -36.63 -7.03
C ALA A 32 3.91 -35.16 -7.26
N SER A 33 3.35 -34.58 -8.32
CA SER A 33 3.54 -33.20 -8.71
C SER A 33 3.56 -32.36 -7.44
N GLY A 34 4.74 -31.82 -7.11
CA GLY A 34 4.85 -30.91 -5.98
C GLY A 34 3.78 -29.85 -6.17
N ALA A 35 3.02 -29.53 -5.12
CA ALA A 35 2.12 -28.41 -5.14
C ALA A 35 2.89 -27.24 -5.73
N SER A 36 2.54 -26.85 -6.96
CA SER A 36 3.20 -25.77 -7.66
C SER A 36 2.98 -24.55 -6.78
N ALA A 37 4.06 -23.97 -6.26
CA ALA A 37 3.98 -22.69 -5.60
C ALA A 37 3.21 -21.74 -6.53
N ALA A 38 2.18 -21.09 -5.99
CA ALA A 38 1.33 -20.26 -6.81
C ALA A 38 2.17 -19.22 -7.55
N ALA A 39 1.94 -19.08 -8.85
CA ALA A 39 2.76 -18.22 -9.70
C ALA A 39 2.54 -16.74 -9.38
N CYS A 40 1.42 -16.42 -8.73
CA CYS A 40 1.00 -15.06 -8.45
C CYS A 40 0.03 -15.01 -7.27
N ARG A 41 -0.06 -13.83 -6.66
CA ARG A 41 -1.13 -13.43 -5.75
C ARG A 41 -1.89 -12.29 -6.41
N VAL A 42 -3.22 -12.28 -6.29
CA VAL A 42 -4.05 -11.19 -6.81
C VAL A 42 -4.90 -10.62 -5.70
N ASP A 43 -4.75 -9.32 -5.44
CA ASP A 43 -5.64 -8.56 -4.59
C ASP A 43 -6.67 -7.84 -5.48
N HIS A 44 -7.94 -8.20 -5.33
CA HIS A 44 -9.06 -7.64 -6.10
C HIS A 44 -9.98 -6.85 -5.15
N THR A 45 -9.78 -5.54 -5.08
CA THR A 45 -10.54 -4.65 -4.21
C THR A 45 -11.66 -3.97 -5.00
N VAL A 46 -12.91 -4.13 -4.56
CA VAL A 46 -14.09 -3.58 -5.25
C VAL A 46 -14.69 -2.45 -4.44
N ASP A 47 -14.96 -1.33 -5.12
CA ASP A 47 -15.87 -0.28 -4.68
C ASP A 47 -17.12 -0.31 -5.57
N ALA A 48 -18.30 -0.52 -5.00
CA ALA A 48 -19.53 -0.78 -5.75
C ALA A 48 -20.69 0.11 -5.28
N TRP A 49 -21.51 0.53 -6.24
CA TRP A 49 -22.74 1.27 -6.03
C TRP A 49 -23.89 0.63 -6.82
N ALA A 50 -25.11 1.16 -6.65
CA ALA A 50 -26.26 0.65 -7.38
C ALA A 50 -26.04 0.75 -8.90
N GLY A 51 -25.94 -0.40 -9.56
CA GLY A 51 -25.76 -0.49 -11.02
C GLY A 51 -24.32 -0.40 -11.52
N GLY A 52 -23.32 -0.18 -10.66
CA GLY A 52 -21.94 0.04 -11.07
C GLY A 52 -20.89 -0.34 -10.05
N TYR A 53 -19.65 -0.49 -10.51
CA TYR A 53 -18.49 -0.75 -9.66
C TYR A 53 -17.20 -0.24 -10.30
N THR A 54 -16.21 -0.03 -9.46
CA THR A 54 -14.79 0.05 -9.80
C THR A 54 -14.04 -1.03 -9.03
N ALA A 55 -13.12 -1.73 -9.68
CA ALA A 55 -12.24 -2.69 -9.02
C ALA A 55 -10.78 -2.36 -9.33
N ARG A 56 -9.95 -2.36 -8.27
CA ARG A 56 -8.49 -2.32 -8.36
C ARG A 56 -7.99 -3.77 -8.34
N VAL A 57 -7.14 -4.11 -9.29
CA VAL A 57 -6.54 -5.44 -9.41
C VAL A 57 -5.03 -5.30 -9.30
N ARG A 58 -4.47 -5.81 -8.21
CA ARG A 58 -3.03 -5.85 -7.96
C ARG A 58 -2.52 -7.27 -8.09
N VAL A 59 -1.62 -7.49 -9.04
CA VAL A 59 -1.00 -8.78 -9.33
C VAL A 59 0.42 -8.77 -8.79
N THR A 60 0.71 -9.62 -7.81
CA THR A 60 2.08 -9.87 -7.34
C THR A 60 2.62 -11.11 -8.03
N ASN A 61 3.74 -10.98 -8.73
CA ASN A 61 4.42 -12.10 -9.37
C ASN A 61 5.25 -12.85 -8.34
N LEU A 62 4.91 -14.11 -8.07
CA LEU A 62 5.66 -14.97 -7.14
C LEU A 62 6.54 -15.98 -7.89
N GLY A 63 6.44 -16.01 -9.22
CA GLY A 63 7.25 -16.83 -10.11
C GLY A 63 8.43 -16.06 -10.72
N PRO A 64 9.07 -16.61 -11.77
CA PRO A 64 10.11 -15.92 -12.54
C PRO A 64 9.62 -14.58 -13.07
N ALA A 65 10.54 -13.64 -13.28
CA ALA A 65 10.23 -12.33 -13.88
C ALA A 65 9.44 -12.50 -15.20
N VAL A 66 8.39 -11.69 -15.35
CA VAL A 66 7.52 -11.68 -16.52
C VAL A 66 7.81 -10.42 -17.33
N ASN A 67 7.91 -10.59 -18.65
CA ASN A 67 7.85 -9.51 -19.62
C ASN A 67 6.57 -9.72 -20.43
N ASP A 68 5.70 -8.72 -20.44
CA ASP A 68 4.34 -8.75 -20.95
C ASP A 68 3.41 -9.71 -20.18
N TRP A 69 2.72 -9.15 -19.20
CA TRP A 69 1.78 -9.91 -18.38
C TRP A 69 0.37 -9.92 -18.98
N ARG A 70 -0.26 -11.07 -18.85
CA ARG A 70 -1.67 -11.31 -19.17
C ARG A 70 -2.34 -11.93 -17.95
N LEU A 71 -3.31 -11.23 -17.38
CA LEU A 71 -4.15 -11.73 -16.30
C LEU A 71 -5.51 -12.15 -16.85
N THR A 72 -6.03 -13.29 -16.42
CA THR A 72 -7.38 -13.76 -16.76
C THR A 72 -8.16 -14.10 -15.50
N TRP A 73 -9.48 -13.86 -15.54
CA TRP A 73 -10.43 -14.32 -14.51
C TRP A 73 -11.84 -14.41 -15.10
N THR A 74 -12.76 -14.99 -14.33
CA THR A 74 -14.17 -15.12 -14.70
C THR A 74 -15.06 -14.44 -13.67
N TYR A 75 -15.96 -13.57 -14.10
CA TYR A 75 -17.02 -13.08 -13.22
C TYR A 75 -18.08 -14.14 -13.01
N THR A 76 -18.41 -14.46 -11.75
CA THR A 76 -19.45 -15.44 -11.41
C THR A 76 -20.84 -14.80 -11.25
N GLY A 77 -20.91 -13.46 -11.22
CA GLY A 77 -22.15 -12.69 -11.27
C GLY A 77 -22.42 -12.11 -12.66
N ASP A 78 -23.15 -11.00 -12.70
CA ASP A 78 -23.55 -10.33 -13.94
C ASP A 78 -22.71 -9.08 -14.25
N GLN A 79 -21.49 -9.03 -13.73
CA GLN A 79 -20.57 -7.90 -13.94
C GLN A 79 -20.16 -7.78 -15.42
N GLN A 80 -20.14 -6.53 -15.91
CA GLN A 80 -19.68 -6.16 -17.25
C GLN A 80 -18.73 -4.98 -17.17
N VAL A 81 -17.48 -5.16 -17.59
CA VAL A 81 -16.46 -4.10 -17.68
C VAL A 81 -16.85 -3.13 -18.79
N THR A 82 -16.86 -1.83 -18.46
CA THR A 82 -17.16 -0.73 -19.38
C THR A 82 -15.92 0.08 -19.74
N SER A 83 -14.95 0.17 -18.83
CA SER A 83 -13.68 0.87 -19.05
C SER A 83 -12.60 0.31 -18.12
N ALA A 84 -11.34 0.57 -18.45
CA ALA A 84 -10.18 0.18 -17.65
C ALA A 84 -9.06 1.21 -17.80
N TRP A 85 -8.14 1.22 -16.83
CA TRP A 85 -6.92 2.04 -16.86
C TRP A 85 -5.73 1.20 -16.45
N ASN A 86 -4.53 1.58 -16.91
CA ASN A 86 -3.26 0.87 -16.69
C ASN A 86 -3.25 -0.59 -17.20
N ALA A 87 -4.25 -1.00 -17.97
CA ALA A 87 -4.31 -2.27 -18.68
C ALA A 87 -5.26 -2.15 -19.88
N THR A 88 -5.04 -2.95 -20.91
CA THR A 88 -6.06 -3.18 -21.94
C THR A 88 -6.91 -4.37 -21.50
N VAL A 89 -8.19 -4.11 -21.23
CA VAL A 89 -9.12 -5.13 -20.71
C VAL A 89 -10.19 -5.46 -21.76
N THR A 90 -10.39 -6.75 -21.99
CA THR A 90 -11.44 -7.27 -22.88
C THR A 90 -12.28 -8.29 -22.11
N GLN A 91 -13.59 -8.24 -22.30
CA GLN A 91 -14.52 -9.20 -21.72
C GLN A 91 -15.34 -9.87 -22.82
N THR A 92 -15.45 -11.19 -22.78
CA THR A 92 -16.33 -11.97 -23.65
C THR A 92 -17.20 -12.87 -22.78
N GLY A 93 -18.50 -12.56 -22.72
CA GLY A 93 -19.39 -13.20 -21.75
C GLY A 93 -18.94 -12.89 -20.32
N ALA A 94 -18.63 -13.93 -19.54
CA ALA A 94 -18.14 -13.82 -18.17
C ALA A 94 -16.60 -13.74 -18.06
N SER A 95 -15.88 -14.14 -19.11
CA SER A 95 -14.42 -14.24 -19.09
C SER A 95 -13.78 -12.89 -19.40
N VAL A 96 -12.82 -12.49 -18.56
CA VAL A 96 -12.08 -11.24 -18.69
C VAL A 96 -10.60 -11.52 -18.91
N VAL A 97 -10.00 -10.75 -19.81
CA VAL A 97 -8.57 -10.76 -20.10
C VAL A 97 -8.05 -9.34 -19.96
N ALA A 98 -7.08 -9.14 -19.06
CA ALA A 98 -6.31 -7.92 -18.93
C ALA A 98 -4.87 -8.16 -19.43
N VAL A 99 -4.35 -7.26 -20.26
CA VAL A 99 -2.94 -7.25 -20.67
C VAL A 99 -2.31 -5.91 -20.32
N ASN A 100 -1.00 -5.94 -20.10
CA ASN A 100 -0.20 -4.76 -19.80
C ASN A 100 -0.30 -3.66 -20.86
N THR A 101 0.00 -2.44 -20.45
CA THR A 101 0.36 -1.34 -21.34
C THR A 101 1.88 -1.34 -21.56
N ASP A 102 2.36 -0.52 -22.49
CA ASP A 102 3.77 -0.47 -22.89
C ASP A 102 4.74 -0.17 -21.73
N TRP A 103 4.26 0.50 -20.68
CA TRP A 103 5.10 0.95 -19.56
C TRP A 103 5.07 0.02 -18.34
N ASN A 104 4.12 -0.90 -18.22
CA ASN A 104 3.99 -1.81 -17.06
C ASN A 104 4.10 -3.30 -17.41
N GLY A 105 4.65 -3.63 -18.58
CA GLY A 105 4.79 -5.03 -19.02
C GLY A 105 5.81 -5.84 -18.23
N THR A 106 6.82 -5.22 -17.63
CA THR A 106 7.87 -5.93 -16.88
C THR A 106 7.50 -6.03 -15.40
N VAL A 107 7.35 -7.26 -14.90
CA VAL A 107 7.08 -7.54 -13.48
C VAL A 107 8.13 -8.52 -12.96
N PRO A 108 9.15 -8.07 -12.21
CA PRO A 108 10.15 -8.97 -11.65
C PRO A 108 9.54 -9.95 -10.64
N THR A 109 10.29 -10.98 -10.25
CA THR A 109 9.90 -11.85 -9.13
C THR A 109 9.75 -11.02 -7.86
N GLY A 110 8.62 -11.16 -7.18
CA GLY A 110 8.20 -10.34 -6.04
C GLY A 110 7.64 -8.96 -6.41
N GLY A 111 7.74 -8.55 -7.68
CA GLY A 111 7.20 -7.29 -8.17
C GLY A 111 5.68 -7.33 -8.35
N THR A 112 5.08 -6.14 -8.50
CA THR A 112 3.63 -6.00 -8.65
C THR A 112 3.25 -5.18 -9.88
N ALA A 113 2.22 -5.61 -10.58
CA ALA A 113 1.49 -4.79 -11.55
C ALA A 113 0.11 -4.46 -10.99
N GLU A 114 -0.36 -3.23 -11.18
CA GLU A 114 -1.67 -2.79 -10.74
C GLU A 114 -2.43 -2.09 -11.86
N PHE A 115 -3.71 -2.42 -11.99
CA PHE A 115 -4.63 -1.78 -12.92
C PHE A 115 -6.02 -1.70 -12.31
N GLY A 116 -6.92 -0.98 -12.98
CA GLY A 116 -8.31 -0.90 -12.55
C GLY A 116 -9.30 -1.11 -13.67
N VAL A 117 -10.48 -1.57 -13.28
CA VAL A 117 -11.64 -1.76 -14.15
C VAL A 117 -12.84 -1.02 -13.56
N GLN A 118 -13.64 -0.38 -14.41
CA GLN A 118 -14.97 0.09 -14.08
C GLN A 118 -15.97 -0.75 -14.86
N GLY A 119 -17.10 -1.06 -14.23
CA GLY A 119 -18.14 -1.82 -14.88
C GLY A 119 -19.52 -1.63 -14.26
N THR A 120 -20.45 -2.41 -14.76
CA THR A 120 -21.84 -2.46 -14.30
C THR A 120 -22.17 -3.84 -13.74
N TRP A 121 -23.15 -3.90 -12.85
CA TRP A 121 -23.75 -5.14 -12.33
C TRP A 121 -25.23 -4.86 -12.03
N ARG A 122 -26.11 -5.88 -12.01
CA ARG A 122 -27.54 -5.67 -11.72
C ARG A 122 -28.00 -6.43 -10.50
N SER A 123 -27.52 -7.66 -10.31
CA SER A 123 -28.04 -8.57 -9.29
C SER A 123 -27.01 -8.97 -8.25
N ALA A 124 -25.79 -9.32 -8.66
CA ALA A 124 -24.73 -9.73 -7.75
C ALA A 124 -23.35 -9.42 -8.35
N ALA A 125 -22.45 -8.95 -7.50
CA ALA A 125 -21.06 -8.66 -7.87
C ALA A 125 -20.04 -9.42 -6.99
N PRO A 126 -20.06 -10.77 -6.96
CA PRO A 126 -19.09 -11.55 -6.21
C PRO A 126 -17.67 -11.35 -6.74
N ALA A 127 -16.68 -11.38 -5.84
CA ALA A 127 -15.27 -11.33 -6.22
C ALA A 127 -14.88 -12.62 -6.99
N PRO A 128 -14.09 -12.51 -8.08
CA PRO A 128 -13.50 -13.67 -8.73
C PRO A 128 -12.47 -14.37 -7.83
N ASP A 129 -12.32 -15.68 -7.99
CA ASP A 129 -11.36 -16.51 -7.25
C ASP A 129 -10.44 -17.35 -8.19
N ASP A 130 -10.60 -17.20 -9.51
CA ASP A 130 -9.94 -18.01 -10.55
C ASP A 130 -8.85 -17.27 -11.34
N PHE A 131 -8.21 -16.27 -10.73
CA PHE A 131 -7.18 -15.48 -11.40
C PHE A 131 -6.02 -16.34 -11.91
N ALA A 132 -5.51 -16.06 -13.11
CA ALA A 132 -4.30 -16.67 -13.65
C ALA A 132 -3.41 -15.66 -14.37
N LEU A 133 -2.11 -15.67 -14.04
CA LEU A 133 -1.06 -14.86 -14.67
C LEU A 133 -0.33 -15.68 -15.72
N ASN A 134 -0.39 -15.27 -16.99
CA ASN A 134 0.20 -15.97 -18.13
C ASN A 134 -0.20 -17.46 -18.20
N GLY A 135 -1.43 -17.77 -17.79
CA GLY A 135 -1.98 -19.13 -17.76
C GLY A 135 -1.59 -19.95 -16.51
N SER A 136 -0.79 -19.39 -15.60
CA SER A 136 -0.49 -20.01 -14.31
C SER A 136 -1.46 -19.50 -13.24
N PRO A 137 -2.14 -20.38 -12.48
CA PRO A 137 -3.12 -19.96 -11.49
C PRO A 137 -2.48 -19.15 -10.36
N CYS A 138 -3.19 -18.10 -9.93
CA CYS A 138 -2.88 -17.32 -8.75
C CYS A 138 -3.63 -17.90 -7.53
N GLY A 139 -3.04 -17.83 -6.33
CA GLY A 139 -3.72 -18.27 -5.11
C GLY A 139 -2.79 -18.59 -3.95
N ASP A 140 -3.33 -18.77 -2.76
CA ASP A 140 -2.58 -19.28 -1.61
C ASP A 140 -2.42 -20.79 -1.75
N GLY A 141 -1.19 -21.28 -1.78
CA GLY A 141 -0.92 -22.72 -1.75
C GLY A 141 -1.37 -23.36 -0.43
N GLY A 142 -2.65 -23.77 -0.37
CA GLY A 142 -3.18 -24.76 0.58
C GLY A 142 -4.09 -24.23 1.68
N THR A 143 -5.38 -24.63 1.64
CA THR A 143 -6.28 -24.67 2.80
C THR A 143 -6.45 -26.12 3.26
N PRO A 144 -6.24 -26.45 4.55
CA PRO A 144 -6.85 -27.64 5.16
C PRO A 144 -8.15 -27.29 5.92
N PRO A 145 -9.18 -28.17 5.94
CA PRO A 145 -10.47 -27.89 6.57
C PRO A 145 -10.60 -28.30 8.05
N THR A 146 -11.36 -27.48 8.79
CA THR A 146 -12.32 -27.72 9.91
C THR A 146 -11.93 -28.40 11.25
N THR A 147 -12.38 -27.72 12.33
CA THR A 147 -12.82 -28.21 13.68
C THR A 147 -11.80 -28.16 14.83
N PRO A 148 -12.14 -27.54 16.00
CA PRO A 148 -11.21 -27.39 17.12
C PRO A 148 -11.28 -28.56 18.13
N PRO A 149 -10.13 -28.97 18.71
CA PRO A 149 -10.09 -29.62 20.02
C PRO A 149 -9.35 -28.76 21.07
N PRO A 150 -9.73 -28.84 22.36
CA PRO A 150 -9.10 -28.08 23.42
C PRO A 150 -7.83 -28.79 23.89
N THR A 151 -6.74 -28.08 24.18
CA THR A 151 -5.89 -28.28 25.37
C THR A 151 -4.66 -27.34 25.39
N THR A 152 -4.50 -26.68 26.54
CA THR A 152 -3.32 -26.11 27.21
C THR A 152 -1.98 -25.96 26.44
N PRO A 153 -1.36 -24.76 26.44
CA PRO A 153 -0.02 -24.53 25.89
C PRO A 153 1.10 -25.06 26.80
N PRO A 154 2.20 -25.64 26.27
CA PRO A 154 3.50 -25.61 26.93
C PRO A 154 4.25 -24.33 26.56
N THR A 155 4.99 -23.81 27.52
CA THR A 155 5.85 -22.64 27.41
C THR A 155 7.03 -22.91 26.48
N SER A 156 7.23 -22.07 25.46
CA SER A 156 8.50 -21.98 24.74
C SER A 156 8.92 -20.51 24.63
N THR A 157 10.05 -20.19 25.26
CA THR A 157 10.73 -18.90 25.23
C THR A 157 11.10 -18.53 23.79
N PRO A 158 10.76 -17.31 23.31
CA PRO A 158 11.22 -16.83 22.00
C PRO A 158 12.74 -16.63 21.97
N PRO A 159 13.43 -16.87 20.84
CA PRO A 159 14.82 -16.46 20.65
C PRO A 159 14.92 -14.92 20.67
N PRO A 160 16.07 -14.35 21.08
CA PRO A 160 16.22 -12.91 21.15
C PRO A 160 16.26 -12.29 19.75
N THR A 161 15.28 -11.45 19.44
CA THR A 161 15.30 -10.54 18.30
C THR A 161 16.26 -9.40 18.64
N THR A 162 17.47 -9.41 18.09
CA THR A 162 18.32 -8.22 18.08
C THR A 162 17.93 -7.37 16.87
N THR A 163 16.97 -6.48 17.07
CA THR A 163 16.62 -5.41 16.12
C THR A 163 17.81 -4.45 15.98
N PRO A 164 18.24 -4.08 14.75
CA PRO A 164 19.18 -2.97 14.54
C PRO A 164 18.58 -1.66 15.10
N PRO A 165 19.39 -0.73 15.64
CA PRO A 165 18.88 0.50 16.23
C PRO A 165 18.21 1.42 15.19
N PRO A 166 17.21 2.24 15.57
CA PRO A 166 16.36 3.03 14.65
C PRO A 166 17.09 4.19 13.96
N SER A 167 18.34 4.44 14.31
CA SER A 167 19.07 5.65 13.91
C SER A 167 19.73 5.57 12.53
N ALA A 168 19.79 4.38 11.91
CA ALA A 168 20.48 4.22 10.62
C ALA A 168 19.66 4.65 9.40
N GLU A 169 18.32 4.72 9.51
CA GLU A 169 17.44 4.97 8.35
C GLU A 169 17.09 6.45 8.12
N CYS A 170 17.28 7.31 9.12
CA CYS A 170 16.87 8.72 9.03
C CYS A 170 18.03 9.70 8.73
N GLY A 171 19.29 9.26 8.73
CA GLY A 171 20.44 10.13 8.52
C GLY A 171 20.46 11.33 9.49
N ASP A 172 20.67 12.54 8.96
CA ASP A 172 20.74 13.80 9.72
C ASP A 172 19.35 14.44 9.99
N ALA A 173 18.29 13.63 10.04
CA ALA A 173 16.94 14.13 10.30
C ALA A 173 16.82 14.69 11.73
N VAL A 174 16.17 15.86 11.85
CA VAL A 174 15.87 16.51 13.14
C VAL A 174 14.69 15.85 13.87
N ILE A 175 13.84 15.13 13.13
CA ILE A 175 12.86 14.19 13.68
C ILE A 175 13.21 12.82 13.10
N CYS A 176 13.31 11.80 13.94
CA CYS A 176 13.39 10.40 13.53
C CYS A 176 12.74 9.55 14.63
N SER A 177 11.51 9.10 14.38
CA SER A 177 10.70 8.41 15.38
C SER A 177 9.89 7.30 14.73
N GLY A 178 10.23 6.05 15.04
CA GLY A 178 9.36 4.88 14.85
C GLY A 178 8.56 4.54 16.10
N PHE A 179 8.41 5.47 17.05
CA PHE A 179 7.65 5.32 18.30
C PHE A 179 8.04 4.15 19.24
N GLU A 180 9.12 3.42 18.96
CA GLU A 180 9.60 2.30 19.79
C GLU A 180 10.07 2.70 21.19
N ASP A 181 10.39 3.99 21.39
CA ASP A 181 10.76 4.57 22.67
C ASP A 181 9.55 4.85 23.59
N GLN A 182 8.33 4.78 23.04
CA GLN A 182 7.11 5.06 23.78
C GLN A 182 6.76 3.90 24.72
N ALA A 183 6.84 4.08 26.04
CA ALA A 183 6.60 2.99 26.98
C ALA A 183 5.10 2.74 27.26
N GLY A 184 4.31 3.82 27.33
CA GLY A 184 2.90 3.81 27.71
C GLY A 184 1.93 4.01 26.54
N PRO A 185 0.62 4.00 26.80
CA PRO A 185 -0.41 4.22 25.78
C PRO A 185 -0.59 5.70 25.40
N GLU A 186 0.00 6.63 26.16
CA GLU A 186 -0.03 8.07 25.86
C GLU A 186 1.32 8.50 25.26
N PRO A 187 1.34 9.28 24.15
CA PRO A 187 2.57 9.84 23.62
C PRO A 187 3.32 10.67 24.67
N SER A 188 4.64 10.53 24.70
CA SER A 188 5.51 11.13 25.70
C SER A 188 6.88 11.52 25.13
N GLY A 189 7.71 12.19 25.93
CA GLY A 189 9.02 12.68 25.50
C GLY A 189 8.87 13.88 24.57
N ASP A 190 9.45 13.78 23.36
CA ASP A 190 9.38 14.83 22.34
C ASP A 190 8.00 14.92 21.67
N TRP A 191 7.12 13.96 21.92
CA TRP A 191 5.75 13.96 21.43
C TRP A 191 4.76 14.42 22.50
N ARG A 192 3.88 15.36 22.15
CA ARG A 192 2.84 15.89 23.05
C ARG A 192 1.49 16.00 22.36
N VAL A 193 0.45 15.42 22.96
CA VAL A 193 -0.93 15.59 22.48
C VAL A 193 -1.33 17.06 22.51
N THR A 194 -1.95 17.53 21.44
CA THR A 194 -2.42 18.90 21.28
C THR A 194 -3.76 18.95 20.56
N ALA A 195 -4.60 19.88 21.00
CA ALA A 195 -5.86 20.23 20.36
C ALA A 195 -5.99 21.77 20.40
N PRO A 196 -5.45 22.49 19.40
CA PRO A 196 -5.57 23.95 19.33
C PRO A 196 -7.01 24.44 19.48
N ASP A 197 -7.21 25.55 20.20
CA ASP A 197 -8.50 26.25 20.38
C ASP A 197 -9.58 25.51 21.20
N CYS A 198 -9.88 24.25 20.92
CA CYS A 198 -10.86 23.46 21.68
C CYS A 198 -10.59 21.96 21.60
N GLN A 199 -11.10 21.21 22.58
CA GLN A 199 -10.96 19.75 22.67
C GLN A 199 -12.35 19.08 22.76
N GLY A 200 -12.46 17.91 22.14
CA GLY A 200 -13.69 17.14 22.03
C GLY A 200 -13.38 15.65 22.16
N THR A 201 -13.91 14.86 21.24
CA THR A 201 -13.95 13.39 21.36
C THR A 201 -12.88 12.64 20.57
N GLY A 202 -12.07 13.32 19.74
CA GLY A 202 -10.92 12.70 19.09
C GLY A 202 -9.83 12.33 20.10
N THR A 203 -9.12 11.25 19.84
CA THR A 203 -8.08 10.74 20.75
C THR A 203 -6.80 10.37 20.02
N VAL A 204 -5.68 10.44 20.74
CA VAL A 204 -4.36 9.97 20.29
C VAL A 204 -3.84 8.97 21.31
N ALA A 205 -3.26 7.88 20.84
CA ALA A 205 -2.65 6.86 21.67
C ALA A 205 -1.42 6.25 20.96
N VAL A 206 -0.56 5.60 21.75
CA VAL A 206 0.45 4.68 21.22
C VAL A 206 -0.20 3.32 21.09
N ASP A 207 -0.18 2.77 19.87
CA ASP A 207 -0.72 1.45 19.56
C ASP A 207 0.42 0.43 19.48
N SER A 208 0.18 -0.78 19.98
CA SER A 208 1.11 -1.91 19.93
C SER A 208 0.56 -3.11 19.18
N ALA A 209 -0.67 -2.99 18.65
CA ALA A 209 -1.30 -3.99 17.81
C ALA A 209 -1.14 -3.70 16.31
N VAL A 210 -0.94 -2.42 15.95
CA VAL A 210 -0.76 -1.97 14.58
C VAL A 210 0.50 -1.12 14.53
N SER A 211 1.51 -1.56 13.78
CA SER A 211 2.73 -0.80 13.49
C SER A 211 3.22 -1.10 12.08
N HIS A 212 4.06 -0.23 11.53
CA HIS A 212 4.76 -0.45 10.26
C HIS A 212 6.12 -1.08 10.57
N GLY A 213 7.00 -0.31 11.21
CA GLY A 213 8.24 -0.76 11.79
C GLY A 213 8.01 -1.28 13.22
N GLY A 214 8.96 -2.08 13.72
CA GLY A 214 8.97 -2.45 15.14
C GLY A 214 7.67 -3.02 15.69
N GLY A 215 7.25 -2.56 16.87
CA GLY A 215 6.06 -3.02 17.57
C GLY A 215 5.17 -1.89 18.10
N ARG A 216 5.44 -0.63 17.75
CA ARG A 216 4.67 0.53 18.19
C ARG A 216 4.41 1.50 17.06
N SER A 217 3.27 2.17 17.10
CA SER A 217 3.00 3.32 16.23
C SER A 217 2.10 4.33 16.95
N LEU A 218 1.96 5.51 16.37
CA LEU A 218 0.99 6.49 16.82
C LEU A 218 -0.37 6.18 16.19
N ARG A 219 -1.41 6.00 17.01
CA ARG A 219 -2.81 5.92 16.57
C ARG A 219 -3.56 7.21 16.87
N VAL A 220 -4.39 7.63 15.93
CA VAL A 220 -5.30 8.76 16.03
C VAL A 220 -6.70 8.26 15.70
N ASP A 221 -7.63 8.36 16.64
CA ASP A 221 -9.06 8.14 16.38
C ASP A 221 -9.70 9.52 16.16
N GLY A 222 -9.77 9.90 14.88
CA GLY A 222 -10.32 11.15 14.40
C GLY A 222 -11.85 11.16 14.38
N ARG A 223 -12.43 12.31 14.72
CA ARG A 223 -13.87 12.52 14.78
C ARG A 223 -14.25 13.79 14.03
N ALA A 224 -15.39 13.75 13.35
CA ALA A 224 -15.94 14.90 12.64
C ALA A 224 -16.37 16.01 13.59
N GLY A 225 -16.28 17.25 13.12
CA GLY A 225 -16.57 18.46 13.88
C GLY A 225 -15.30 19.05 14.48
N TYR A 226 -15.08 20.35 14.25
CA TYR A 226 -13.79 21.00 14.50
C TYR A 226 -13.21 20.72 15.89
N CYS A 227 -13.96 20.90 16.98
CA CYS A 227 -13.44 20.67 18.32
C CYS A 227 -13.11 19.21 18.63
N ASN A 228 -13.52 18.25 17.81
CA ASN A 228 -13.15 16.85 17.98
C ASN A 228 -11.80 16.50 17.32
N HIS A 229 -11.06 17.48 16.80
CA HIS A 229 -9.72 17.23 16.29
C HIS A 229 -8.78 16.74 17.38
N ALA A 230 -7.78 15.97 16.97
CA ALA A 230 -6.77 15.45 17.87
C ALA A 230 -5.44 15.34 17.11
N PHE A 231 -4.39 15.94 17.66
CA PHE A 231 -3.04 15.90 17.10
C PHE A 231 -2.03 15.50 18.16
N VAL A 232 -0.88 15.01 17.71
CA VAL A 232 0.37 15.00 18.48
C VAL A 232 1.35 15.94 17.82
N ALA A 233 1.98 16.81 18.59
CA ALA A 233 3.04 17.71 18.13
C ALA A 233 4.41 17.16 18.54
N HIS A 234 5.38 17.28 17.64
CA HIS A 234 6.79 17.03 17.98
C HIS A 234 7.43 18.31 18.56
N ALA A 235 8.40 18.15 19.46
CA ALA A 235 9.09 19.25 20.13
C ALA A 235 10.17 19.94 19.27
N ALA A 236 10.66 19.27 18.22
CA ALA A 236 11.69 19.82 17.33
C ALA A 236 11.22 21.10 16.61
N ASP A 237 12.10 22.10 16.58
CA ASP A 237 11.93 23.33 15.80
C ASP A 237 12.37 23.10 14.35
N LEU A 238 11.42 23.24 13.42
CA LEU A 238 11.67 23.04 11.99
C LEU A 238 12.19 24.29 11.29
N SER A 239 12.28 25.44 11.97
CA SER A 239 12.65 26.73 11.38
C SER A 239 14.05 26.76 10.77
N SER A 240 14.93 25.84 11.18
CA SER A 240 16.31 25.71 10.71
C SER A 240 16.53 24.62 9.67
N VAL A 241 15.50 23.82 9.35
CA VAL A 241 15.59 22.75 8.36
C VAL A 241 15.46 23.37 6.97
N GLY A 242 16.57 23.44 6.22
CA GLY A 242 16.53 24.06 4.90
C GLY A 242 17.81 24.01 4.08
N PRO A 243 17.77 24.53 2.83
CA PRO A 243 16.65 25.30 2.28
C PRO A 243 15.41 24.47 1.95
N VAL A 244 15.56 23.16 1.76
CA VAL A 244 14.46 22.22 1.53
C VAL A 244 14.26 21.35 2.76
N LEU A 245 13.04 21.36 3.30
CA LEU A 245 12.60 20.43 4.34
C LEU A 245 12.00 19.20 3.67
N TYR A 246 12.52 18.02 4.01
CA TYR A 246 11.96 16.74 3.59
C TYR A 246 11.29 16.08 4.77
N ALA A 247 10.08 15.56 4.57
CA ALA A 247 9.37 14.74 5.54
C ALA A 247 9.00 13.39 4.92
N ARG A 248 9.11 12.34 5.71
CA ARG A 248 8.61 10.99 5.43
C ARG A 248 7.80 10.52 6.62
N MET A 249 6.66 9.91 6.35
CA MET A 249 5.88 9.20 7.35
C MET A 249 5.19 8.01 6.69
N TRP A 250 5.16 6.88 7.40
CA TRP A 250 4.27 5.80 7.03
C TRP A 250 2.90 6.07 7.64
N VAL A 251 1.87 6.08 6.81
CA VAL A 251 0.49 6.37 7.21
C VAL A 251 -0.40 5.21 6.83
N ARG A 252 -1.22 4.75 7.76
CA ARG A 252 -2.31 3.81 7.52
C ARG A 252 -3.60 4.46 7.98
N HIS A 253 -4.71 4.22 7.31
CA HIS A 253 -6.01 4.67 7.78
C HIS A 253 -7.16 3.75 7.36
N THR A 254 -8.33 3.90 7.95
CA THR A 254 -9.46 2.97 7.79
C THR A 254 -10.56 3.46 6.85
N THR A 255 -10.69 4.77 6.69
CA THR A 255 -11.80 5.38 5.93
C THR A 255 -11.24 6.13 4.73
N ALA A 256 -11.78 5.87 3.54
CA ALA A 256 -11.40 6.60 2.35
C ALA A 256 -11.58 8.12 2.56
N LEU A 257 -10.66 8.92 2.01
CA LEU A 257 -10.71 10.37 2.17
C LEU A 257 -12.09 10.90 1.71
N PRO A 258 -12.76 11.73 2.53
CA PRO A 258 -14.11 12.17 2.20
C PRO A 258 -14.10 13.26 1.11
N ALA A 259 -15.30 13.63 0.64
CA ALA A 259 -15.46 14.80 -0.21
C ALA A 259 -15.19 16.11 0.55
N SER A 260 -15.49 16.15 1.84
CA SER A 260 -15.21 17.29 2.72
C SER A 260 -13.71 17.45 3.00
N HIS A 261 -13.28 18.69 3.26
CA HIS A 261 -11.92 18.98 3.68
C HIS A 261 -11.61 18.34 5.04
N VAL A 262 -10.56 17.53 5.09
CA VAL A 262 -9.95 16.98 6.30
C VAL A 262 -8.44 17.28 6.32
N THR A 263 -7.84 17.35 7.50
CA THR A 263 -6.39 17.55 7.69
C THR A 263 -5.84 16.46 8.59
N PHE A 264 -4.70 15.87 8.22
CA PHE A 264 -4.02 14.86 9.04
C PHE A 264 -2.54 15.16 9.31
N VAL A 265 -1.95 16.13 8.58
CA VAL A 265 -0.69 16.78 8.95
C VAL A 265 -0.93 18.28 9.06
N SER A 266 -0.51 18.88 10.17
CA SER A 266 -0.57 20.33 10.40
C SER A 266 0.83 20.84 10.74
N MET A 267 1.29 21.84 9.99
CA MET A 267 2.59 22.46 10.20
C MET A 267 2.38 23.96 10.42
N PRO A 268 2.43 24.47 11.66
CA PRO A 268 2.49 25.90 11.92
C PRO A 268 3.55 26.57 11.06
N ASP A 269 3.20 27.68 10.41
CA ASP A 269 4.04 28.29 9.39
C ASP A 269 4.32 29.77 9.72
N ALA A 270 5.60 30.12 9.88
CA ALA A 270 6.02 31.48 10.20
C ALA A 270 5.71 32.48 9.08
N ALA A 271 5.69 32.05 7.81
CA ALA A 271 5.31 32.89 6.68
C ALA A 271 3.81 33.24 6.70
N GLN A 272 3.01 32.50 7.48
CA GLN A 272 1.56 32.65 7.60
C GLN A 272 1.13 33.15 8.99
N GLY A 273 2.06 33.74 9.76
CA GLY A 273 1.77 34.26 11.10
C GLY A 273 1.43 33.18 12.12
N GLY A 274 1.94 31.95 11.93
CA GLY A 274 1.71 30.80 12.79
C GLY A 274 0.50 29.95 12.42
N ARG A 275 -0.30 30.38 11.43
CA ARG A 275 -1.35 29.54 10.82
C ARG A 275 -0.72 28.36 10.08
N ALA A 276 -1.44 27.26 9.95
CA ALA A 276 -0.89 26.01 9.46
C ALA A 276 -0.83 25.93 7.92
N LEU A 277 0.29 25.42 7.43
CA LEU A 277 0.34 24.65 6.19
C LEU A 277 -0.15 23.23 6.50
N ARG A 278 -1.11 22.73 5.74
CA ARG A 278 -1.85 21.50 6.04
C ARG A 278 -1.71 20.48 4.91
N VAL A 279 -1.55 19.21 5.26
CA VAL A 279 -1.73 18.07 4.36
C VAL A 279 -2.95 17.29 4.83
N GLY A 280 -3.78 16.93 3.87
CA GLY A 280 -5.08 16.37 4.17
C GLY A 280 -5.73 15.73 2.95
N GLY A 281 -7.05 15.75 2.94
CA GLY A 281 -7.84 15.27 1.82
C GLY A 281 -9.07 16.12 1.57
N GLN A 282 -9.50 16.14 0.32
CA GLN A 282 -10.78 16.71 -0.12
C GLN A 282 -11.14 16.07 -1.46
N ASN A 283 -12.43 15.94 -1.75
CA ASN A 283 -12.90 15.28 -2.98
C ASN A 283 -12.30 13.88 -3.21
N GLY A 284 -11.99 13.15 -2.12
CA GLY A 284 -11.40 11.82 -2.21
C GLY A 284 -9.91 11.75 -2.56
N ALA A 285 -9.22 12.88 -2.66
CA ALA A 285 -7.80 12.94 -3.01
C ALA A 285 -6.98 13.72 -1.98
N LEU A 286 -5.69 13.42 -1.93
CA LEU A 286 -4.71 14.16 -1.12
C LEU A 286 -4.68 15.63 -1.55
N GLN A 287 -4.49 16.52 -0.59
CA GLN A 287 -4.33 17.95 -0.86
C GLN A 287 -3.38 18.62 0.12
N TRP A 288 -2.76 19.68 -0.36
CA TRP A 288 -2.26 20.76 0.47
C TRP A 288 -3.33 21.82 0.68
N ASN A 289 -3.32 22.45 1.85
CA ASN A 289 -4.13 23.63 2.13
C ASN A 289 -3.34 24.63 2.98
N ARG A 290 -3.57 25.93 2.75
CA ARG A 290 -3.10 26.99 3.65
C ARG A 290 -4.26 27.49 4.48
N GLU A 291 -4.12 27.45 5.79
CA GLU A 291 -5.12 28.00 6.70
C GLU A 291 -5.28 29.52 6.55
N SER A 292 -4.24 30.22 6.13
CA SER A 292 -4.26 31.68 6.06
C SER A 292 -5.23 32.26 5.02
N ASP A 293 -5.36 31.61 3.87
CA ASP A 293 -6.15 32.09 2.72
C ASP A 293 -7.03 31.00 2.09
N ASP A 294 -7.07 29.81 2.69
CA ASP A 294 -7.81 28.62 2.24
C ASP A 294 -7.46 28.16 0.81
N ALA A 295 -6.28 28.55 0.31
CA ALA A 295 -5.79 28.06 -0.96
C ALA A 295 -5.52 26.55 -0.86
N THR A 296 -5.76 25.85 -1.97
CA THR A 296 -5.55 24.41 -2.11
C THR A 296 -4.57 24.13 -3.24
N LEU A 297 -3.81 23.06 -3.10
CA LEU A 297 -2.96 22.49 -4.15
C LEU A 297 -3.26 20.97 -4.18
N PRO A 298 -3.74 20.41 -5.31
CA PRO A 298 -4.15 21.15 -6.51
C PRO A 298 -5.38 22.02 -6.24
N ALA A 299 -5.69 22.89 -7.19
CA ALA A 299 -6.98 23.55 -7.22
C ALA A 299 -8.11 22.50 -7.23
N GLN A 300 -9.17 22.74 -6.47
CA GLN A 300 -10.29 21.80 -6.32
C GLN A 300 -11.26 21.77 -7.52
N SER A 301 -10.74 21.89 -8.74
CA SER A 301 -11.48 21.61 -9.97
C SER A 301 -11.43 20.11 -10.30
N PRO A 302 -12.34 19.58 -11.13
CA PRO A 302 -12.27 18.18 -11.54
C PRO A 302 -10.93 17.78 -12.18
N ALA A 303 -10.29 18.70 -12.93
CA ALA A 303 -8.99 18.46 -13.55
C ALA A 303 -7.87 18.43 -12.51
N GLY A 304 -7.87 19.38 -11.56
CA GLY A 304 -6.88 19.41 -10.48
C GLY A 304 -6.97 18.19 -9.58
N VAL A 305 -8.17 17.84 -9.11
CA VAL A 305 -8.40 16.65 -8.27
C VAL A 305 -7.95 15.36 -8.97
N ALA A 306 -8.19 15.24 -10.28
CA ALA A 306 -7.76 14.08 -11.08
C ALA A 306 -6.23 13.96 -11.23
N LEU A 307 -5.47 15.03 -10.99
CA LEU A 307 -4.01 15.02 -10.94
C LEU A 307 -3.46 14.66 -9.57
N SER A 308 -4.29 14.69 -8.52
CA SER A 308 -3.93 14.15 -7.21
C SER A 308 -4.32 12.67 -7.12
N ARG A 309 -4.18 12.07 -5.93
CA ARG A 309 -4.43 10.65 -5.68
C ARG A 309 -5.16 10.43 -4.35
N PRO A 310 -6.01 9.41 -4.24
CA PRO A 310 -6.49 8.98 -2.94
C PRO A 310 -5.33 8.47 -2.07
N LEU A 311 -5.46 8.58 -0.75
CA LEU A 311 -4.65 7.80 0.19
C LEU A 311 -5.29 6.40 0.30
N PRO A 312 -4.58 5.30 -0.01
CA PRO A 312 -5.14 3.96 0.13
C PRO A 312 -5.43 3.58 1.59
N THR A 313 -6.59 2.99 1.83
CA THR A 313 -6.99 2.49 3.16
C THR A 313 -6.38 1.11 3.45
N ASP A 314 -6.39 0.74 4.73
CA ASP A 314 -6.10 -0.60 5.25
C ASP A 314 -4.71 -1.17 4.93
N GLY A 315 -3.77 -0.32 4.51
CA GLY A 315 -2.37 -0.65 4.32
C GLY A 315 -1.47 0.55 4.65
N TRP A 316 -0.22 0.27 5.00
CA TRP A 316 0.78 1.31 5.23
C TRP A 316 1.23 1.95 3.92
N GLN A 317 1.17 3.28 3.89
CA GLN A 317 1.53 4.11 2.75
C GLN A 317 2.67 5.03 3.15
N CYS A 318 3.77 4.99 2.41
CA CYS A 318 4.87 5.92 2.61
C CYS A 318 4.51 7.27 1.99
N LEU A 319 4.05 8.23 2.80
CA LEU A 319 3.79 9.60 2.38
C LEU A 319 5.05 10.43 2.59
N ARG A 320 5.49 11.10 1.52
CA ARG A 320 6.66 11.97 1.55
C ARG A 320 6.35 13.31 0.95
N PHE A 321 7.01 14.35 1.45
CA PHE A 321 6.97 15.66 0.82
C PHE A 321 8.26 16.44 1.03
N ALA A 322 8.49 17.37 0.11
CA ALA A 322 9.55 18.36 0.16
C ALA A 322 8.93 19.76 0.15
N VAL A 323 9.43 20.64 1.03
CA VAL A 323 9.04 22.04 1.12
C VAL A 323 10.29 22.89 0.96
N ASP A 324 10.44 23.56 -0.18
CA ASP A 324 11.49 24.55 -0.37
C ASP A 324 11.07 25.86 0.29
N THR A 325 11.68 26.15 1.44
CA THR A 325 11.37 27.33 2.26
C THR A 325 11.89 28.65 1.68
N SER A 326 12.68 28.57 0.60
CA SER A 326 13.27 29.70 -0.10
C SER A 326 12.53 30.02 -1.40
N ALA A 327 12.28 29.01 -2.23
CA ALA A 327 11.62 29.14 -3.53
C ALA A 327 10.09 28.95 -3.46
N GLY A 328 9.59 28.34 -2.38
CA GLY A 328 8.18 28.00 -2.22
C GLY A 328 7.74 26.77 -3.01
N HIS A 329 8.70 25.99 -3.53
CA HIS A 329 8.39 24.77 -4.24
C HIS A 329 7.88 23.70 -3.28
N LEU A 330 6.92 22.92 -3.76
CA LEU A 330 6.32 21.80 -3.05
C LEU A 330 6.35 20.57 -3.93
N ASP A 331 6.74 19.45 -3.35
CA ASP A 331 6.65 18.15 -3.98
C ASP A 331 6.08 17.14 -3.01
N THR A 332 5.25 16.24 -3.50
CA THR A 332 4.65 15.17 -2.69
C THR A 332 4.75 13.85 -3.43
N TRP A 333 5.07 12.79 -2.70
CA TRP A 333 5.14 11.42 -3.21
C TRP A 333 4.32 10.47 -2.33
N LEU A 334 3.73 9.47 -2.98
CA LEU A 334 3.16 8.32 -2.32
C LEU A 334 3.94 7.07 -2.78
N GLY A 335 4.67 6.44 -1.86
CA GLY A 335 5.76 5.55 -2.23
C GLY A 335 6.84 6.32 -2.99
N ASP A 336 7.29 5.77 -4.11
CA ASP A 336 8.25 6.39 -5.02
C ASP A 336 7.65 7.22 -6.15
N GLU A 337 6.32 7.30 -6.21
CA GLU A 337 5.63 8.03 -7.27
C GLU A 337 5.24 9.43 -6.81
N GLN A 338 5.67 10.44 -7.57
CA GLN A 338 5.24 11.82 -7.35
C GLN A 338 3.73 11.94 -7.62
N VAL A 339 3.05 12.78 -6.85
CA VAL A 339 1.64 13.13 -7.04
C VAL A 339 1.58 14.40 -7.89
N PRO A 340 1.22 14.34 -9.18
CA PRO A 340 1.35 15.48 -10.10
C PRO A 340 0.58 16.73 -9.67
N GLY A 341 -0.60 16.57 -9.08
CA GLY A 341 -1.42 17.68 -8.57
C GLY A 341 -0.86 18.34 -7.31
N LEU A 342 0.09 17.70 -6.63
CA LEU A 342 0.74 18.19 -5.41
C LEU A 342 2.19 18.62 -5.67
N HIS A 343 2.43 19.10 -6.89
CA HIS A 343 3.68 19.70 -7.33
C HIS A 343 3.45 21.20 -7.56
N ALA A 344 4.30 22.03 -6.96
CA ALA A 344 4.35 23.46 -7.22
C ALA A 344 5.81 23.85 -7.46
N ASP A 345 6.12 24.38 -8.64
CA ASP A 345 7.48 24.74 -9.08
C ASP A 345 7.67 26.26 -9.26
N GLY A 346 6.68 27.04 -8.78
CA GLY A 346 6.66 28.49 -8.91
C GLY A 346 6.17 28.99 -10.28
N VAL A 347 5.81 28.11 -11.21
CA VAL A 347 5.24 28.46 -12.52
C VAL A 347 3.73 28.20 -12.52
N PRO A 348 2.89 29.25 -12.55
CA PRO A 348 1.44 29.09 -12.51
C PRO A 348 0.89 28.16 -13.59
N THR A 349 0.37 27.02 -13.16
CA THR A 349 -0.28 26.00 -13.97
C THR A 349 -1.77 25.97 -13.63
N GLN A 350 -2.59 26.14 -14.66
CA GLN A 350 -4.05 26.11 -14.52
C GLN A 350 -4.49 24.78 -13.89
N ASP A 351 -5.47 24.83 -12.99
CA ASP A 351 -6.04 23.69 -12.27
C ASP A 351 -5.09 22.99 -11.28
N VAL A 352 -3.80 23.35 -11.24
CA VAL A 352 -2.82 22.81 -10.27
C VAL A 352 -2.51 23.86 -9.22
N ASP A 353 -1.62 24.80 -9.50
CA ASP A 353 -1.04 25.72 -8.52
C ASP A 353 -1.29 27.19 -8.84
N GLN A 354 -1.99 27.54 -9.93
CA GLN A 354 -2.26 28.93 -10.27
C GLN A 354 -2.92 29.71 -9.14
N GLN A 355 -3.90 29.10 -8.44
CA GLN A 355 -4.52 29.71 -7.26
C GLN A 355 -3.56 29.74 -6.07
N TRP A 356 -2.80 28.65 -5.89
CA TRP A 356 -1.81 28.51 -4.82
C TRP A 356 -0.73 29.58 -4.88
N LEU A 357 -0.25 29.92 -6.07
CA LEU A 357 0.79 30.91 -6.35
C LEU A 357 0.26 32.34 -6.46
N ALA A 358 -1.05 32.53 -6.61
CA ALA A 358 -1.64 33.87 -6.71
C ALA A 358 -1.52 34.69 -5.41
N ARG A 359 -1.37 34.00 -4.27
CA ARG A 359 -1.26 34.59 -2.93
C ARG A 359 -0.31 33.75 -2.08
N GLY A 360 0.31 34.36 -1.08
CA GLY A 360 1.24 33.68 -0.18
C GLY A 360 2.70 33.78 -0.64
N GLY A 361 3.61 33.49 0.29
CA GLY A 361 5.04 33.36 0.02
C GLY A 361 5.51 31.93 0.21
N ALA A 362 6.81 31.70 0.09
CA ALA A 362 7.41 30.41 0.38
C ALA A 362 7.06 29.95 1.81
N PRO A 363 6.51 28.73 1.99
CA PRO A 363 6.17 28.22 3.31
C PRO A 363 7.39 28.14 4.23
N ARG A 364 7.19 28.38 5.52
CA ARG A 364 8.23 28.27 6.55
C ARG A 364 7.71 27.48 7.76
N PRO A 365 7.53 26.16 7.63
CA PRO A 365 7.12 25.30 8.73
C PRO A 365 8.04 25.48 9.96
N THR A 366 7.45 25.58 11.14
CA THR A 366 8.18 25.68 12.42
C THR A 366 7.97 24.47 13.32
N ALA A 367 6.93 23.67 13.07
CA ALA A 367 6.64 22.46 13.84
C ALA A 367 5.89 21.44 12.98
N LEU A 368 5.89 20.19 13.44
CA LEU A 368 5.10 19.09 12.87
C LEU A 368 4.02 18.66 13.85
N ARG A 369 2.78 18.52 13.36
CA ARG A 369 1.67 17.88 14.06
C ARG A 369 1.06 16.79 13.19
N LEU A 370 0.85 15.61 13.76
CA LEU A 370 0.21 14.46 13.12
C LEU A 370 -1.11 14.17 13.82
N GLY A 371 -2.20 13.98 13.08
CA GLY A 371 -3.52 13.93 13.71
C GLY A 371 -4.68 13.80 12.74
N TRP A 372 -5.82 14.33 13.16
CA TRP A 372 -7.03 14.43 12.35
C TRP A 372 -7.83 15.67 12.74
N GLU A 373 -8.30 16.42 11.74
CA GLU A 373 -9.23 17.54 11.86
C GLU A 373 -10.24 17.48 10.72
N SER A 374 -11.53 17.65 11.06
CA SER A 374 -12.62 17.79 10.09
C SER A 374 -13.67 18.76 10.60
N TYR A 375 -14.15 19.66 9.73
CA TYR A 375 -15.20 20.63 10.07
C TYR A 375 -16.62 20.10 9.87
N ALA A 376 -16.79 19.02 9.10
CA ALA A 376 -18.11 18.56 8.67
C ALA A 376 -18.31 17.06 8.90
N THR A 377 -17.69 16.23 8.06
CA THR A 377 -17.83 14.77 8.05
C THR A 377 -16.48 14.09 7.89
N GLY A 378 -16.42 12.77 8.10
CA GLY A 378 -15.19 11.99 7.95
C GLY A 378 -14.58 11.68 9.31
N ASP A 379 -15.20 10.75 10.02
CA ASP A 379 -14.52 10.02 11.09
C ASP A 379 -13.52 9.07 10.43
N ASP A 380 -12.33 8.96 11.00
CA ASP A 380 -11.31 8.03 10.52
C ASP A 380 -10.38 7.65 11.67
N THR A 381 -9.85 6.43 11.61
CA THR A 381 -8.75 6.00 12.47
C THR A 381 -7.50 5.91 11.61
N LEU A 382 -6.46 6.66 12.03
CA LEU A 382 -5.19 6.73 11.34
C LEU A 382 -4.07 6.23 12.24
N TRP A 383 -3.04 5.66 11.63
CA TRP A 383 -1.78 5.38 12.28
C TRP A 383 -0.65 6.08 11.54
N PHE A 384 0.31 6.58 12.30
CA PHE A 384 1.56 7.14 11.80
C PHE A 384 2.73 6.37 12.40
N ASP A 385 3.72 6.09 11.57
CA ASP A 385 4.93 5.39 11.99
C ASP A 385 6.15 5.82 11.18
N ASP A 386 7.34 5.50 11.69
CA ASP A 386 8.65 5.75 11.08
C ASP A 386 8.80 7.18 10.53
N VAL A 387 8.34 8.16 11.32
CA VAL A 387 8.31 9.58 10.97
C VAL A 387 9.71 10.14 10.96
N ALA A 388 10.09 10.80 9.86
CA ALA A 388 11.36 11.49 9.76
C ALA A 388 11.22 12.84 9.08
N VAL A 389 11.94 13.86 9.59
CA VAL A 389 11.99 15.21 9.00
C VAL A 389 13.41 15.72 9.02
N GLY A 390 13.94 16.15 7.89
CA GLY A 390 15.33 16.56 7.77
C GLY A 390 15.65 17.39 6.52
N PRO A 391 16.92 17.83 6.38
CA PRO A 391 17.36 18.66 5.27
C PRO A 391 17.73 17.87 4.00
N ALA A 392 17.69 16.54 4.05
CA ALA A 392 18.04 15.66 2.95
C ALA A 392 16.85 14.77 2.56
N PRO A 393 16.73 14.34 1.29
CA PRO A 393 15.69 13.40 0.87
C PRO A 393 15.66 12.13 1.72
N ILE A 394 14.46 11.72 2.13
CA ILE A 394 14.24 10.51 2.94
C ILE A 394 13.44 9.51 2.10
N GLY A 395 13.95 8.29 2.00
CA GLY A 395 13.34 7.20 1.24
C GLY A 395 12.12 6.58 1.93
N CYS A 396 11.31 5.91 1.13
CA CYS A 396 10.71 4.66 1.57
C CYS A 396 11.80 3.57 1.46
#